data_AF-A0A944BYF1-F1
#
_entry.id   AF-A0A944BYF1-F1
#
_cell.length_a   1.000
_cell.length_b   1.000
_cell.length_c   1.000
_cell.angle_alpha   90.00
_cell.angle_beta   90.00
_cell.angle_gamma   90.00
#
_symmetry.space_group_name_H-M   'P 1'
#
loop_
_entity.id
_entity.type
_entity.pdbx_description
1 polymer ?
#
loop_
_entity_poly.entity_id
_entity_poly.type
_entity_poly.pdbx_seq_one_letter_code
_entity_poly.pdbx_strand_id
1 'polypeptide(L)'
;MNQLKSYLESQKDFWDLFAVTETAEKKGRAEGMAEGMKKGMEKGMAKGMAKGMARGKVEGRAEGRAEGRAEMFRTMYRKGMSVEQIAEMTSTDMEEVRMAVSADR
;
A
#
# COMPACT_ATOMS: atom_id res chain seq x y z
N MET A 1 -71.47 -10.69 3.00
CA MET A 1 -70.58 -9.72 3.69
C MET A 1 -69.34 -10.35 4.32
N ASN A 2 -69.37 -11.60 4.82
CA ASN A 2 -68.24 -12.16 5.58
C ASN A 2 -66.99 -12.50 4.74
N GLN A 3 -67.17 -13.01 3.51
CA GLN A 3 -66.04 -13.43 2.66
C GLN A 3 -65.23 -12.26 2.07
N LEU A 4 -65.86 -11.11 1.82
CA LEU A 4 -65.15 -9.92 1.33
C LEU A 4 -64.24 -9.33 2.41
N LYS A 5 -64.67 -9.36 3.68
CA LYS A 5 -63.86 -8.89 4.81
C LYS A 5 -62.64 -9.78 5.04
N SER A 6 -62.81 -11.10 5.06
CA SER A 6 -61.68 -12.02 5.22
C SER A 6 -60.68 -11.93 4.07
N TYR A 7 -61.14 -11.67 2.84
CA TYR A 7 -60.27 -11.45 1.69
C TYR A 7 -59.42 -10.18 1.83
N LEU A 8 -60.04 -9.06 2.25
CA LEU A 8 -59.32 -7.80 2.46
C LEU A 8 -58.33 -7.87 3.63
N GLU A 9 -58.69 -8.57 4.71
CA GLU A 9 -57.78 -8.84 5.84
C GLU A 9 -56.57 -9.67 5.40
N SER A 10 -56.78 -10.76 4.65
CA SER A 10 -55.69 -11.56 4.10
C SER A 10 -54.79 -10.77 3.16
N GLN A 11 -55.34 -9.85 2.38
CA GLN A 11 -54.57 -9.00 1.49
C GLN A 11 -53.71 -8.01 2.28
N LYS A 12 -54.27 -7.42 3.35
CA LYS A 12 -53.53 -6.54 4.25
C LYS A 12 -52.38 -7.27 4.95
N ASP A 13 -52.62 -8.47 5.47
CA ASP A 13 -51.59 -9.27 6.16
C ASP A 13 -50.45 -9.64 5.22
N PHE A 14 -50.76 -9.96 3.96
CA PHE A 14 -49.76 -10.20 2.92
C PHE A 14 -48.89 -8.95 2.67
N TRP A 15 -49.51 -7.78 2.52
CA TRP A 15 -48.78 -6.53 2.28
C TRP A 15 -47.92 -6.10 3.47
N ASP A 16 -48.42 -6.28 4.70
CA ASP A 16 -47.67 -5.99 5.92
C ASP A 16 -46.43 -6.91 6.02
N LEU A 17 -46.61 -8.21 5.77
CA LEU A 17 -45.49 -9.15 5.74
C LEU A 17 -44.49 -8.80 4.63
N PHE A 18 -44.97 -8.53 3.41
CA PHE A 18 -44.14 -8.17 2.27
C PHE A 18 -43.30 -6.91 2.56
N ALA A 19 -43.91 -5.87 3.14
CA ALA A 19 -43.23 -4.64 3.49
C ALA A 19 -42.13 -4.86 4.55
N VAL A 20 -42.38 -5.72 5.54
CA VAL A 20 -41.38 -6.10 6.55
C VAL A 20 -40.22 -6.85 5.90
N THR A 21 -40.52 -7.86 5.07
CA THR A 21 -39.48 -8.66 4.40
C THR A 21 -38.63 -7.81 3.45
N GLU A 22 -39.26 -6.97 2.63
CA GLU A 22 -38.55 -6.12 1.68
C GLU A 22 -37.65 -5.11 2.40
N THR A 23 -38.14 -4.53 3.50
CA THR A 23 -37.35 -3.61 4.33
C THR A 23 -36.17 -4.32 4.99
N ALA A 24 -36.37 -5.54 5.51
CA ALA A 24 -35.32 -6.33 6.12
C ALA A 24 -34.24 -6.72 5.09
N GLU A 25 -34.64 -7.15 3.88
CA GLU A 25 -33.72 -7.48 2.79
C GLU A 25 -32.92 -6.26 2.32
N LYS A 26 -33.59 -5.10 2.14
CA LYS A 26 -32.92 -3.85 1.77
C LYS A 26 -31.90 -3.43 2.81
N LYS A 27 -32.26 -3.49 4.10
CA LYS A 27 -31.34 -3.19 5.21
C LYS A 27 -30.18 -4.16 5.26
N GLY A 28 -30.44 -5.47 5.21
CA GLY A 28 -29.39 -6.48 5.23
C GLY A 28 -28.42 -6.37 4.06
N ARG A 29 -28.91 -6.06 2.85
CA ARG A 29 -28.05 -5.80 1.68
C ARG A 29 -27.23 -4.53 1.87
N ALA A 30 -27.83 -3.44 2.35
CA ALA A 30 -27.13 -2.18 2.58
C ALA A 30 -26.03 -2.33 3.65
N GLU A 31 -26.35 -2.99 4.76
CA GLU A 31 -25.40 -3.27 5.84
C GLU A 31 -24.27 -4.19 5.38
N GLY A 32 -24.59 -5.28 4.67
CA GLY A 32 -23.58 -6.20 4.13
C GLY A 32 -22.66 -5.53 3.12
N MET A 33 -23.19 -4.64 2.26
CA MET A 33 -22.40 -3.87 1.31
C MET A 33 -21.48 -2.87 2.03
N ALA A 34 -22.01 -2.14 3.02
CA ALA A 34 -21.25 -1.18 3.81
C ALA A 34 -20.12 -1.86 4.60
N GLU A 35 -20.41 -3.00 5.24
CA GLU A 35 -19.42 -3.78 5.98
C GLU A 35 -18.35 -4.37 5.04
N GLY A 36 -18.78 -4.90 3.88
CA GLY A 36 -17.88 -5.43 2.86
C GLY A 36 -16.93 -4.36 2.31
N MET A 37 -17.45 -3.18 1.98
CA MET A 37 -16.64 -2.04 1.53
C MET A 37 -15.66 -1.58 2.61
N LYS A 38 -16.12 -1.41 3.85
CA LYS A 38 -15.26 -1.00 4.98
C LYS A 38 -14.11 -1.99 5.19
N LYS A 39 -14.42 -3.29 5.29
CA LYS A 39 -13.40 -4.35 5.46
C LYS A 39 -12.44 -4.42 4.27
N GLY A 40 -12.95 -4.26 3.05
CA GLY A 40 -12.15 -4.26 1.83
C GLY A 40 -11.17 -3.09 1.79
N MET A 41 -11.64 -1.88 2.10
CA MET A 41 -10.83 -0.67 2.12
C MET A 41 -9.75 -0.72 3.21
N GLU A 42 -10.12 -1.09 4.45
CA GLU A 42 -9.17 -1.22 5.57
C GLU A 42 -8.06 -2.23 5.24
N LYS A 43 -8.42 -3.42 4.75
CA LYS A 43 -7.45 -4.46 4.37
C LYS A 43 -6.57 -4.01 3.19
N GLY A 44 -7.17 -3.36 2.19
CA GLY A 44 -6.45 -2.85 1.02
C GLY A 44 -5.43 -1.80 1.41
N MET A 45 -5.84 -0.81 2.20
CA MET A 45 -4.98 0.27 2.66
C MET A 45 -3.84 -0.23 3.54
N ALA A 46 -4.14 -1.09 4.53
CA ALA A 46 -3.11 -1.66 5.41
C ALA A 46 -2.05 -2.47 4.63
N LYS A 47 -2.49 -3.32 3.70
CA LYS A 47 -1.56 -4.10 2.85
C LYS A 47 -0.75 -3.19 1.92
N GLY A 48 -1.39 -2.19 1.32
CA GLY A 48 -0.72 -1.24 0.43
C GLY A 48 0.36 -0.44 1.16
N MET A 49 0.03 0.12 2.32
CA MET A 49 0.95 0.90 3.14
C MET A 49 2.13 0.06 3.64
N ALA A 50 1.88 -1.15 4.15
CA ALA A 50 2.94 -2.03 4.62
C ALA A 50 3.92 -2.42 3.50
N LYS A 51 3.41 -2.77 2.32
CA LYS A 51 4.25 -3.07 1.14
C LYS A 51 5.04 -1.85 0.68
N GLY A 52 4.39 -0.68 0.60
CA GLY A 52 5.04 0.58 0.21
C GLY A 52 6.17 0.97 1.16
N MET A 53 5.93 0.91 2.47
CA MET A 53 6.95 1.20 3.49
C MET A 53 8.12 0.21 3.44
N ALA A 54 7.84 -1.10 3.30
CA ALA A 54 8.89 -2.11 3.22
C ALA A 54 9.77 -1.89 1.99
N ARG A 55 9.16 -1.65 0.82
CA ARG A 55 9.89 -1.37 -0.43
C ARG A 55 10.71 -0.09 -0.33
N GLY A 56 10.10 1.02 0.10
CA GLY A 56 10.79 2.29 0.25
C GLY A 56 11.94 2.24 1.26
N LYS A 57 11.81 1.47 2.34
CA LYS A 57 12.90 1.27 3.31
C LYS A 57 14.06 0.47 2.72
N VAL A 58 13.81 -0.51 1.87
CA VAL A 58 14.86 -1.30 1.21
C VAL A 58 15.55 -0.47 0.14
N GLU A 59 14.79 0.18 -0.74
CA GLU A 59 15.31 1.06 -1.81
C GLU A 59 16.11 2.22 -1.21
N GLY A 60 15.54 2.99 -0.28
CA GLY A 60 16.23 4.12 0.34
C GLY A 60 17.46 3.72 1.16
N ARG A 61 17.49 2.52 1.75
CA ARG A 61 18.69 2.01 2.44
C ARG A 61 19.77 1.56 1.45
N ALA A 62 19.39 1.06 0.28
CA ALA A 62 20.35 0.72 -0.78
C ALA A 62 20.94 1.99 -1.40
N GLU A 63 20.10 2.95 -1.75
CA GLU A 63 20.48 4.27 -2.28
C GLU A 63 21.40 5.00 -1.29
N GLY A 64 20.99 5.16 -0.03
CA GLY A 64 21.82 5.84 0.97
C GLY A 64 23.16 5.16 1.25
N ARG A 65 23.26 3.83 1.11
CA ARG A 65 24.56 3.13 1.19
C ARG A 65 25.43 3.38 -0.05
N ALA A 66 24.84 3.43 -1.23
CA ALA A 66 25.56 3.73 -2.46
C ALA A 66 26.08 5.18 -2.45
N GLU A 67 25.22 6.14 -2.05
CA GLU A 67 25.59 7.54 -1.88
C GLU A 67 26.69 7.72 -0.84
N GLY A 68 26.56 7.11 0.34
CA GLY A 68 27.58 7.19 1.38
C GLY A 68 28.92 6.59 0.96
N ARG A 69 28.92 5.50 0.16
CA ARG A 69 30.15 4.96 -0.44
C ARG A 69 30.75 5.89 -1.48
N ALA A 70 29.93 6.48 -2.34
CA ALA A 70 30.40 7.45 -3.32
C ALA A 70 31.01 8.70 -2.65
N GLU A 71 30.38 9.22 -1.59
CA GLU A 71 30.91 10.34 -0.80
C GLU A 71 32.24 9.98 -0.11
N MET A 72 32.36 8.76 0.41
CA MET A 72 33.61 8.25 0.97
C MET A 72 34.72 8.24 -0.10
N PHE A 73 34.46 7.73 -1.30
CA PHE A 73 35.43 7.72 -2.40
C PHE A 73 35.86 9.14 -2.80
N ARG A 74 34.90 10.07 -2.94
CA ARG A 74 35.18 11.49 -3.22
C ARG A 74 36.05 12.12 -2.14
N THR A 75 35.77 11.83 -0.87
CA THR A 75 36.54 12.35 0.26
C THR A 75 37.98 11.83 0.27
N MET A 76 38.18 10.54 -0.01
CA MET A 76 39.52 9.94 -0.13
C MET A 76 40.29 10.55 -1.30
N TYR A 77 39.64 10.72 -2.44
CA TYR A 77 40.23 11.33 -3.62
C TYR A 77 40.65 12.79 -3.38
N ARG A 78 39.77 13.59 -2.76
CA ARG A 78 40.08 14.97 -2.33
C ARG A 78 41.24 15.07 -1.34
N LYS A 79 41.51 14.01 -0.57
CA LYS A 79 42.67 13.93 0.34
C LYS A 79 43.96 13.54 -0.39
N GLY A 80 43.94 13.40 -1.72
CA GLY A 80 45.10 13.13 -2.55
C GLY A 80 45.38 11.64 -2.80
N MET A 81 44.44 10.75 -2.46
CA MET A 81 44.56 9.33 -2.81
C MET A 81 44.20 9.11 -4.28
N SER A 82 44.97 8.27 -4.95
CA SER A 82 44.68 7.84 -6.33
C SER A 82 43.48 6.91 -6.39
N VAL A 83 42.84 6.80 -7.57
CA VAL A 83 41.69 5.90 -7.79
C VAL A 83 42.09 4.45 -7.51
N GLU A 84 43.30 4.07 -7.89
CA GLU A 84 43.90 2.76 -7.71
C GLU A 84 44.04 2.42 -6.22
N GLN A 85 44.59 3.34 -5.42
CA GLN A 85 44.75 3.16 -3.97
C GLN A 85 43.39 3.04 -3.26
N ILE A 86 42.40 3.83 -3.66
CA ILE A 86 41.06 3.77 -3.08
C ILE A 86 40.40 2.43 -3.41
N ALA A 87 40.47 2.01 -4.67
CA ALA A 87 39.92 0.73 -5.13
C ALA A 87 40.56 -0.45 -4.38
N GLU A 88 41.88 -0.45 -4.23
CA GLU A 88 42.63 -1.47 -3.47
C GLU A 88 42.22 -1.49 -1.98
N MET A 89 42.24 -0.33 -1.31
CA MET A 89 41.93 -0.23 0.13
C MET A 89 40.49 -0.60 0.46
N THR A 90 39.56 -0.35 -0.45
CA THR A 90 38.13 -0.59 -0.26
C THR A 90 37.65 -1.88 -0.94
N SER A 91 38.58 -2.63 -1.56
CA SER A 91 38.29 -3.86 -2.32
C SER A 91 37.13 -3.66 -3.31
N THR A 92 37.12 -2.51 -3.98
CA THR A 92 36.08 -2.08 -4.92
C THR A 92 36.68 -1.93 -6.32
N ASP A 93 35.84 -2.02 -7.35
CA ASP A 93 36.28 -1.84 -8.72
C ASP A 93 36.73 -0.39 -9.00
N MET A 94 37.81 -0.24 -9.77
CA MET A 94 38.34 1.08 -10.12
C MET A 94 37.32 1.93 -10.90
N GLU A 95 36.47 1.33 -11.72
CA GLU A 95 35.41 2.04 -12.45
C GLU A 95 34.35 2.57 -11.48
N GLU A 96 34.00 1.85 -10.42
CA GLU A 96 33.04 2.34 -9.41
C GLU A 96 33.60 3.57 -8.68
N VAL A 97 34.87 3.52 -8.28
CA VAL A 97 35.57 4.66 -7.66
C VAL A 97 35.69 5.83 -8.64
N ARG A 98 36.09 5.56 -9.88
CA ARG A 98 36.22 6.57 -10.94
C ARG A 98 34.88 7.26 -11.23
N MET A 99 33.80 6.49 -11.33
CA MET A 99 32.45 7.01 -11.53
C MET A 99 32.04 7.91 -10.37
N ALA A 100 32.22 7.47 -9.12
CA ALA A 100 31.89 8.27 -7.95
C ALA A 100 32.63 9.61 -7.90
N VAL A 101 33.93 9.60 -8.20
CA VAL A 101 34.78 10.80 -8.21
C VAL A 101 34.49 11.71 -9.41
N SER A 102 34.20 11.15 -10.59
CA SER A 102 33.89 11.92 -11.80
C SER A 102 32.57 12.70 -11.74
N ALA A 103 31.65 12.23 -10.89
CA ALA A 103 30.37 12.88 -10.63
C ALA A 103 30.48 14.09 -9.66
N ASP A 104 31.66 14.36 -9.10
CA ASP A 104 31.97 15.50 -8.21
C ASP A 104 32.47 16.72 -9.01
N ARG A 105 32.01 16.89 -10.26
CA ARG A 105 32.34 18.03 -11.14
C ARG A 105 31.41 19.22 -10.95
#